data_AF-U5W494-F1
#
_entry.id   AF-U5W494-F1
#
_cell.length_a   1.000
_cell.length_b   1.000
_cell.length_c   1.000
_cell.angle_alpha   90.00
_cell.angle_beta   90.00
_cell.angle_gamma   90.00
#
_symmetry.space_group_name_H-M   'P 1'
#
loop_
_entity.id
_entity.type
_entity.pdbx_description
1 polymer ?
#
loop_
_entity_poly.entity_id
_entity_poly.type
_entity_poly.pdbx_seq_one_letter_code
_entity_poly.pdbx_strand_id
1 'polypeptide(L)'
;MADRIDVHLKEYEQLRHELVHRIGLAYALITLNLTVLGAGLTVLQRLPAVGVGLAIASSSLWLFFIDHASQVYKIAAYIALRIGPAVRTVAPEAFRWEEFVRELDAGGSRASRVLYPGQSGPAPQNWIVSGGPSRYLAALFGGSPPILLIAFIVSSGFDGSAAEVVLRFVVLLAGLGIWAIALTRYRAFRRTVSAINEAISASYRNDQASGGAPAGA
;
A
#
# COMPACT_ATOMS: atom_id res chain seq x y z
N MET A 1 7.15 -35.74 -10.68
CA MET A 1 5.98 -34.98 -10.19
C MET A 1 6.33 -34.23 -8.91
N ALA A 2 6.94 -34.88 -7.90
CA ALA A 2 7.52 -34.24 -6.71
C ALA A 2 8.41 -33.01 -7.03
N ASP A 3 9.33 -33.15 -7.98
CA ASP A 3 10.27 -32.09 -8.38
C ASP A 3 9.60 -30.77 -8.83
N ARG A 4 8.45 -30.82 -9.52
CA ARG A 4 7.72 -29.61 -9.94
C ARG A 4 7.01 -28.92 -8.79
N ILE A 5 6.60 -29.68 -7.77
CA ILE A 5 5.90 -29.18 -6.60
C ILE A 5 6.90 -28.51 -5.65
N ASP A 6 8.05 -29.15 -5.46
CA ASP A 6 9.16 -28.60 -4.67
C ASP A 6 9.63 -27.27 -5.27
N VAL A 7 9.64 -27.15 -6.59
CA VAL A 7 9.89 -25.88 -7.30
C VAL A 7 8.84 -24.82 -6.96
N HIS A 8 7.55 -25.14 -7.02
CA HIS A 8 6.50 -24.16 -6.69
C HIS A 8 6.47 -23.77 -5.20
N LEU A 9 6.79 -24.69 -4.29
CA LEU A 9 6.90 -24.39 -2.87
C LEU A 9 8.10 -23.47 -2.59
N LYS A 10 9.25 -23.77 -3.19
CA LYS A 10 10.44 -22.93 -3.09
C LYS A 10 10.22 -21.54 -3.68
N GLU A 11 9.55 -21.47 -4.84
CA GLU A 11 9.16 -20.19 -5.45
C GLU A 11 8.21 -19.40 -4.54
N TYR A 12 7.23 -20.07 -3.93
CA TYR A 12 6.32 -19.46 -2.95
C TYR A 12 7.07 -18.87 -1.75
N GLU A 13 7.96 -19.64 -1.13
CA GLU A 13 8.75 -19.19 0.02
C GLU A 13 9.64 -17.98 -0.35
N GLN A 14 10.31 -18.04 -1.49
CA GLN A 14 11.11 -16.93 -1.99
C GLN A 14 10.27 -15.66 -2.20
N LEU A 15 9.09 -15.79 -2.80
CA LEU A 15 8.18 -14.66 -3.02
C LEU A 15 7.60 -14.12 -1.71
N ARG A 16 7.37 -14.97 -0.71
CA ARG A 16 6.94 -14.54 0.62
C ARG A 16 8.03 -13.73 1.32
N HIS A 17 9.29 -14.16 1.25
CA HIS A 17 10.42 -13.39 1.78
C HIS A 17 10.56 -12.04 1.08
N GLU A 18 10.45 -12.02 -0.25
CA GLU A 18 10.49 -10.79 -1.04
C GLU A 18 9.34 -9.83 -0.68
N LEU A 19 8.14 -10.37 -0.45
CA LEU A 19 6.98 -9.59 -0.01
C LEU A 19 7.24 -8.94 1.35
N VAL A 20 7.74 -9.69 2.34
CA VAL A 20 8.08 -9.16 3.66
C VAL A 20 9.16 -8.08 3.56
N HIS A 21 10.19 -8.31 2.75
CA HIS A 21 11.27 -7.34 2.53
C HIS A 21 10.72 -6.01 1.95
N ARG A 22 9.87 -6.08 0.91
CA ARG A 22 9.26 -4.90 0.29
C ARG A 22 8.30 -4.16 1.22
N ILE A 23 7.55 -4.87 2.05
CA ILE A 23 6.73 -4.25 3.10
C ILE A 23 7.62 -3.52 4.11
N GLY A 24 8.74 -4.12 4.52
CA GLY A 24 9.73 -3.47 5.39
C GLY A 24 10.26 -2.17 4.80
N LEU A 25 10.62 -2.17 3.51
CA LEU A 25 11.05 -0.95 2.81
C LEU A 25 9.94 0.10 2.75
N ALA A 26 8.69 -0.29 2.50
CA ALA A 26 7.56 0.63 2.49
C ALA A 26 7.35 1.30 3.87
N TYR A 27 7.48 0.55 4.97
CA TYR A 27 7.43 1.12 6.32
C TYR A 27 8.63 2.03 6.61
N ALA A 28 9.84 1.66 6.18
CA ALA A 28 11.01 2.52 6.32
C ALA A 28 10.83 3.87 5.61
N LEU A 29 10.20 3.89 4.43
CA LEU A 29 9.87 5.12 3.71
C LEU A 29 8.84 5.99 4.45
N ILE A 30 7.84 5.37 5.09
CA ILE A 30 6.86 6.09 5.92
C ILE A 30 7.57 6.75 7.10
N THR A 31 8.39 6.00 7.83
CA THR A 31 9.15 6.51 8.98
C THR A 31 10.10 7.62 8.54
N LEU A 32 10.82 7.43 7.43
CA LEU A 32 11.71 8.45 6.88
C LEU A 32 10.95 9.74 6.53
N ASN A 33 9.78 9.63 5.89
CA ASN A 33 8.95 10.79 5.57
C ASN A 33 8.49 11.52 6.83
N LEU A 34 8.05 10.79 7.86
CA LEU A 34 7.68 11.38 9.15
C LEU A 34 8.85 12.08 9.84
N THR A 35 10.04 11.47 9.83
CA THR A 35 11.26 12.06 10.40
C THR A 35 11.67 13.33 9.66
N VAL A 36 11.67 13.30 8.33
CA VAL A 36 12.02 14.45 7.49
C VAL A 36 11.03 15.58 7.68
N LEU A 37 9.72 15.30 7.70
CA LEU A 37 8.69 16.31 7.97
C LEU A 37 8.83 16.88 9.38
N GLY A 38 8.98 16.02 10.40
CA GLY A 38 9.15 16.44 11.79
C GLY A 38 10.35 17.36 11.97
N ALA A 39 11.53 16.95 11.48
CA ALA A 39 12.75 17.75 11.55
C ALA A 39 12.61 19.07 10.76
N GLY A 40 12.08 18.99 9.54
CA GLY A 40 11.94 20.17 8.68
C GLY A 40 10.98 21.22 9.21
N LEU A 41 9.88 20.80 9.84
CA LEU A 41 8.92 21.72 10.47
C LEU A 41 9.55 22.52 11.63
N THR A 42 10.52 21.97 12.36
CA THR A 42 11.19 22.68 13.47
C THR A 42 12.00 23.90 13.02
N VAL A 43 12.50 23.88 11.78
CA VAL A 43 13.33 24.97 11.21
C VAL A 43 12.57 25.84 10.21
N LEU A 44 11.31 25.50 9.89
CA LEU A 44 10.54 26.14 8.83
C LEU A 44 10.34 27.64 9.06
N GLN A 45 10.16 28.07 10.31
CA GLN A 45 10.02 29.49 10.67
C GLN A 45 11.29 30.31 10.41
N ARG A 46 12.47 29.67 10.52
CA ARG A 46 13.77 30.34 10.34
C ARG A 46 14.24 30.27 8.89
N LEU A 47 13.93 29.17 8.19
CA LEU A 47 14.36 28.90 6.84
C LEU A 47 13.15 28.49 5.97
N PRO A 48 12.35 29.45 5.48
CA PRO A 48 11.17 29.17 4.66
C PRO A 48 11.43 28.26 3.45
N ALA A 49 12.61 28.40 2.83
CA ALA A 49 13.03 27.59 1.68
C ALA A 49 13.05 26.08 1.98
N VAL A 50 13.21 25.68 3.25
CA VAL A 50 13.11 24.27 3.67
C VAL A 50 11.74 23.70 3.33
N GLY A 51 10.68 24.51 3.35
CA GLY A 51 9.32 24.07 3.00
C GLY A 51 9.25 23.47 1.59
N VAL A 52 9.89 24.07 0.60
CA VAL A 52 9.89 23.51 -0.77
C VAL A 52 10.75 22.26 -0.85
N GLY A 53 11.91 22.25 -0.18
CA GLY A 53 12.75 21.06 -0.09
C GLY A 53 12.00 19.87 0.51
N LEU A 54 11.23 20.09 1.58
CA LEU A 54 10.38 19.08 2.20
C LEU A 54 9.24 18.62 1.27
N ALA A 55 8.61 19.54 0.53
CA ALA A 55 7.56 19.17 -0.42
C ALA A 55 8.10 18.26 -1.54
N ILE A 56 9.30 18.57 -2.06
CA ILE A 56 9.99 17.75 -3.08
C ILE A 56 10.38 16.40 -2.50
N ALA A 57 11.02 16.39 -1.32
CA ALA A 57 11.45 15.16 -0.65
C ALA A 57 10.25 14.24 -0.35
N SER A 58 9.16 14.79 0.21
CA SER A 58 7.96 14.02 0.53
C SER A 58 7.28 13.47 -0.73
N SER A 59 7.19 14.26 -1.79
CA SER A 59 6.65 13.78 -3.08
C SER A 59 7.50 12.67 -3.71
N SER A 60 8.83 12.75 -3.56
CA SER A 60 9.75 11.73 -4.06
C SER A 60 9.66 10.43 -3.25
N LEU A 61 9.62 10.54 -1.92
CA LEU A 61 9.38 9.39 -1.03
C LEU A 61 8.03 8.73 -1.31
N TRP A 62 7.01 9.52 -1.67
CA TRP A 62 5.73 8.97 -2.08
C TRP A 62 5.83 8.14 -3.35
N LEU A 63 6.58 8.61 -4.35
CA LEU A 63 6.84 7.85 -5.59
C LEU A 63 7.54 6.52 -5.30
N PHE A 64 8.58 6.52 -4.46
CA PHE A 64 9.24 5.27 -4.05
C PHE A 64 8.30 4.34 -3.29
N PHE A 65 7.49 4.89 -2.39
CA PHE A 65 6.49 4.11 -1.67
C PHE A 65 5.49 3.45 -2.62
N ILE A 66 5.00 4.19 -3.62
CA ILE A 66 4.06 3.68 -4.63
C ILE A 66 4.69 2.55 -5.44
N ASP A 67 5.97 2.66 -5.81
CA ASP A 67 6.66 1.60 -6.55
C ASP A 67 6.77 0.31 -5.73
N HIS A 68 7.27 0.39 -4.49
CA HIS A 68 7.37 -0.77 -3.61
C HIS A 68 5.99 -1.38 -3.31
N ALA A 69 4.99 -0.55 -3.02
CA ALA A 69 3.62 -1.01 -2.81
C ALA A 69 3.08 -1.71 -4.07
N SER A 70 3.31 -1.17 -5.27
CA SER A 70 2.88 -1.81 -6.51
C SER A 70 3.51 -3.19 -6.70
N GLN A 71 4.77 -3.37 -6.33
CA GLN A 71 5.43 -4.66 -6.45
C GLN A 71 4.86 -5.68 -5.46
N VAL A 72 4.55 -5.26 -4.23
CA VAL A 72 3.85 -6.11 -3.24
C VAL A 72 2.52 -6.63 -3.81
N TYR A 73 1.70 -5.76 -4.39
CA TYR A 73 0.42 -6.18 -4.98
C TYR A 73 0.59 -7.12 -6.18
N LYS A 74 1.61 -6.91 -7.02
CA LYS A 74 1.90 -7.80 -8.15
C LYS A 74 2.35 -9.19 -7.68
N ILE A 75 3.22 -9.25 -6.67
CA ILE A 75 3.67 -10.52 -6.08
C ILE A 75 2.48 -11.25 -5.44
N ALA A 76 1.67 -10.55 -4.64
CA ALA A 76 0.46 -11.12 -4.06
C ALA A 76 -0.52 -11.63 -5.13
N ALA A 77 -0.70 -10.89 -6.23
CA ALA A 77 -1.54 -11.32 -7.35
C ALA A 77 -0.98 -12.59 -8.01
N TYR A 78 0.33 -12.64 -8.26
CA TYR A 78 0.96 -13.82 -8.85
C TYR A 78 0.86 -15.05 -7.95
N ILE A 79 1.11 -14.89 -6.64
CA ILE A 79 0.90 -15.95 -5.65
C ILE A 79 -0.55 -16.42 -5.69
N ALA A 80 -1.51 -15.50 -5.58
CA ALA A 80 -2.93 -15.86 -5.49
C ALA A 80 -3.48 -16.53 -6.77
N LEU A 81 -3.08 -16.04 -7.94
CA LEU A 81 -3.67 -16.45 -9.22
C LEU A 81 -2.90 -17.56 -9.95
N ARG A 82 -1.60 -17.74 -9.67
CA ARG A 82 -0.75 -18.71 -10.39
C ARG A 82 -0.24 -19.81 -9.48
N ILE A 83 0.41 -19.46 -8.37
CA ILE A 83 1.05 -20.44 -7.49
C ILE A 83 0.01 -21.12 -6.57
N GLY A 84 -0.91 -20.34 -6.03
CA GLY A 84 -1.93 -20.77 -5.07
C GLY A 84 -2.69 -22.01 -5.52
N PRO A 85 -3.29 -22.02 -6.73
CA PRO A 85 -4.00 -23.19 -7.24
C PRO A 85 -3.12 -24.44 -7.31
N ALA A 86 -1.88 -24.32 -7.82
CA ALA A 86 -0.96 -25.44 -7.94
C ALA A 86 -0.54 -25.99 -6.56
N VAL A 87 -0.17 -25.11 -5.64
CA VAL A 87 0.28 -25.51 -4.30
C VAL A 87 -0.87 -26.11 -3.48
N ARG A 88 -2.11 -25.60 -3.59
CA ARG A 88 -3.28 -26.14 -2.87
C ARG A 88 -3.60 -27.59 -3.22
N THR A 89 -3.32 -28.02 -4.45
CA THR A 89 -3.56 -29.42 -4.85
C THR A 89 -2.67 -30.43 -4.13
N VAL A 90 -1.54 -29.98 -3.57
CA VAL A 90 -0.53 -30.87 -2.99
C VAL A 90 -0.25 -30.59 -1.52
N ALA A 91 -0.21 -29.33 -1.15
CA ALA A 91 -0.04 -28.86 0.22
C ALA A 91 -1.22 -27.92 0.56
N PRO A 92 -2.44 -28.47 0.74
CA PRO A 92 -3.62 -27.66 1.07
C PRO A 92 -3.42 -26.88 2.38
N GLU A 93 -2.56 -27.38 3.28
CA GLU A 93 -2.27 -26.71 4.54
C GLU A 93 -1.33 -25.49 4.43
N ALA A 94 -0.63 -25.32 3.30
CA ALA A 94 0.40 -24.28 3.14
C ALA A 94 -0.14 -22.84 3.21
N PHE A 95 -1.44 -22.64 3.01
CA PHE A 95 -2.11 -21.34 3.05
C PHE A 95 -3.01 -21.14 4.28
N ARG A 96 -3.00 -22.06 5.25
CA ARG A 96 -3.94 -22.02 6.39
C ARG A 96 -3.84 -20.73 7.18
N TRP A 97 -2.62 -20.23 7.36
CA TRP A 97 -2.39 -18.96 8.05
C TRP A 97 -2.98 -17.78 7.27
N GLU A 98 -2.69 -17.70 5.97
CA GLU A 98 -3.15 -16.62 5.10
C GLU A 98 -4.67 -16.64 4.92
N GLU A 99 -5.28 -17.82 4.92
CA GLU A 99 -6.74 -17.99 4.91
C GLU A 99 -7.35 -17.55 6.24
N PHE A 100 -6.81 -18.03 7.35
CA PHE A 100 -7.24 -17.65 8.70
C PHE A 100 -7.22 -16.12 8.87
N VAL A 101 -6.10 -15.47 8.55
CA VAL A 101 -5.96 -14.00 8.66
C VAL A 101 -6.95 -13.29 7.74
N ARG A 102 -7.19 -13.79 6.54
CA ARG A 102 -8.10 -13.16 5.60
C ARG A 102 -9.56 -13.25 6.02
N GLU A 103 -9.97 -14.40 6.55
CA GLU A 103 -11.32 -14.60 7.08
C GLU A 103 -11.54 -13.77 8.35
N LEU A 104 -10.48 -13.61 9.17
CA LEU A 104 -10.45 -12.70 10.31
C LEU A 104 -10.57 -11.23 9.87
N ASP A 105 -9.79 -10.81 8.88
CA ASP A 105 -9.76 -9.42 8.36
C ASP A 105 -11.06 -9.04 7.62
N ALA A 106 -11.77 -10.02 7.04
CA ALA A 106 -13.07 -9.80 6.42
C ALA A 106 -14.13 -9.32 7.43
N GLY A 107 -13.88 -9.49 8.73
CA GLY A 107 -14.74 -9.05 9.81
C GLY A 107 -16.09 -9.79 9.87
N GLY A 108 -16.95 -9.32 10.76
CA GLY A 108 -18.34 -9.78 10.85
C GLY A 108 -18.48 -11.28 11.12
N SER A 109 -19.43 -11.92 10.41
CA SER A 109 -19.75 -13.34 10.57
C SER A 109 -18.69 -14.31 10.07
N ARG A 110 -17.76 -13.87 9.21
CA ARG A 110 -16.62 -14.70 8.76
C ARG A 110 -15.57 -14.79 9.85
N ALA A 111 -15.17 -13.64 10.38
CA ALA A 111 -14.23 -13.56 11.48
C ALA A 111 -14.76 -14.26 12.75
N SER A 112 -16.07 -14.12 13.04
CA SER A 112 -16.74 -14.86 14.13
C SER A 112 -16.69 -16.38 13.96
N ARG A 113 -16.93 -16.89 12.75
CA ARG A 113 -16.86 -18.34 12.46
C ARG A 113 -15.46 -18.92 12.66
N VAL A 114 -14.44 -18.14 12.34
CA VAL A 114 -13.04 -18.56 12.49
C VAL A 114 -12.59 -18.54 13.96
N LEU A 115 -13.00 -17.52 14.72
CA LEU A 115 -12.64 -17.40 16.14
C LEU A 115 -13.46 -18.31 17.06
N TYR A 116 -14.71 -18.63 16.68
CA TYR A 116 -15.63 -19.45 17.48
C TYR A 116 -16.21 -20.61 16.66
N PRO A 117 -15.40 -21.62 16.30
CA PRO A 117 -15.87 -22.74 15.49
C PRO A 117 -16.97 -23.52 16.23
N GLY A 118 -18.12 -23.71 15.59
CA GLY A 118 -19.23 -24.50 16.14
C GLY A 118 -20.00 -23.86 17.29
N GLN A 119 -19.77 -22.57 17.58
CA GLN A 119 -20.50 -21.82 18.60
C GLN A 119 -21.13 -20.56 18.01
N SER A 120 -22.22 -20.08 18.62
CA SER A 120 -22.75 -18.75 18.32
C SER A 120 -21.81 -17.72 18.93
N GLY A 121 -20.86 -17.21 18.13
CA GLY A 121 -19.97 -16.15 18.55
C GLY A 121 -20.74 -14.85 18.88
N PRO A 122 -20.11 -13.92 19.62
CA PRO A 122 -20.74 -12.63 19.95
C PRO A 122 -21.18 -11.90 18.68
N ALA A 123 -22.34 -11.22 18.76
CA ALA A 123 -22.85 -10.44 17.65
C ALA A 123 -21.77 -9.45 17.17
N PRO A 124 -21.52 -9.34 15.86
CA PRO A 124 -20.44 -8.53 15.31
C PRO A 124 -20.79 -7.03 15.40
N GLN A 125 -20.70 -6.47 16.61
CA GLN A 125 -20.74 -5.04 16.85
C GLN A 125 -19.29 -4.60 17.08
N ASN A 126 -18.79 -3.71 16.21
CA ASN A 126 -17.47 -3.06 16.31
C ASN A 126 -16.23 -3.93 16.00
N TRP A 127 -16.36 -4.99 15.21
CA TRP A 127 -15.17 -5.73 14.76
C TRP A 127 -14.36 -4.85 13.81
N ILE A 128 -13.08 -4.65 14.14
CA ILE A 128 -12.17 -3.82 13.36
C ILE A 128 -11.90 -4.55 12.04
N VAL A 129 -12.52 -4.08 10.97
CA VAL A 129 -12.10 -4.44 9.62
C VAL A 129 -10.75 -3.79 9.39
N SER A 130 -9.75 -4.60 9.05
CA SER A 130 -8.43 -4.16 8.61
C SER A 130 -8.58 -3.34 7.31
N GLY A 131 -8.96 -2.07 7.45
CA GLY A 131 -8.96 -1.11 6.37
C GLY A 131 -7.51 -0.69 6.15
N GLY A 132 -6.87 -1.19 5.09
CA GLY A 132 -5.47 -0.88 4.83
C GLY A 132 -5.19 0.63 4.94
N PRO A 133 -4.00 1.04 5.44
CA PRO A 133 -3.68 2.42 5.87
C PRO A 133 -3.70 3.48 4.74
N SER A 134 -4.19 3.11 3.56
CA SER A 134 -4.20 3.85 2.31
C SER A 134 -4.72 5.28 2.41
N ARG A 135 -5.72 5.58 3.25
CA ARG A 135 -6.26 6.94 3.41
C ARG A 135 -5.32 7.84 4.21
N TYR A 136 -4.80 7.35 5.33
CA TYR A 136 -3.83 8.09 6.15
C TYR A 136 -2.51 8.30 5.40
N LEU A 137 -2.05 7.28 4.67
CA LEU A 137 -0.85 7.40 3.84
C LEU A 137 -1.06 8.37 2.66
N ALA A 138 -2.23 8.36 2.02
CA ALA A 138 -2.56 9.35 1.00
C ALA A 138 -2.61 10.78 1.56
N ALA A 139 -3.15 10.96 2.77
CA ALA A 139 -3.16 12.26 3.43
C ALA A 139 -1.73 12.71 3.80
N LEU A 140 -0.92 11.82 4.38
CA LEU A 140 0.45 12.11 4.79
C LEU A 140 1.33 12.48 3.59
N PHE A 141 1.38 11.62 2.57
CA PHE A 141 2.25 11.83 1.43
C PHE A 141 1.67 12.77 0.38
N GLY A 142 0.36 12.69 0.13
CA GLY A 142 -0.30 13.49 -0.90
C GLY A 142 -0.74 14.87 -0.42
N GLY A 143 -1.04 15.00 0.87
CA GLY A 143 -1.49 16.26 1.48
C GLY A 143 -0.36 17.15 1.99
N SER A 144 0.76 16.58 2.45
CA SER A 144 1.84 17.41 3.01
C SER A 144 2.55 18.31 1.98
N PRO A 145 2.86 17.89 0.73
CA PRO A 145 3.54 18.76 -0.22
C PRO A 145 2.78 20.05 -0.57
N PRO A 146 1.48 20.06 -0.91
CA PRO A 146 0.77 21.30 -1.22
C PRO A 146 0.68 22.22 0.00
N ILE A 147 0.50 21.68 1.22
CA ILE A 147 0.52 22.48 2.45
C ILE A 147 1.88 23.17 2.64
N LEU A 148 2.97 22.45 2.43
CA LEU A 148 4.33 22.99 2.54
C LEU A 148 4.64 24.04 1.47
N LEU A 149 4.17 23.84 0.23
CA LEU A 149 4.32 24.82 -0.84
C LEU A 149 3.52 26.10 -0.54
N ILE A 150 2.30 25.98 -0.01
CA ILE A 150 1.49 27.13 0.43
C ILE A 150 2.20 27.86 1.58
N ALA A 151 2.70 27.13 2.57
CA ALA A 151 3.45 27.71 3.69
C ALA A 151 4.67 28.47 3.20
N PHE A 152 5.39 27.96 2.19
CA PHE A 152 6.50 28.66 1.55
C PHE A 152 6.05 29.97 0.89
N ILE A 153 4.97 29.98 0.12
CA ILE A 153 4.44 31.22 -0.49
C ILE A 153 4.13 32.26 0.59
N VAL A 154 3.39 31.85 1.63
CA VAL A 154 2.94 32.75 2.70
C VAL A 154 4.13 33.31 3.50
N SER A 155 5.15 32.48 3.76
CA SER A 155 6.30 32.88 4.58
C SER A 155 7.39 33.63 3.82
N SER A 156 7.56 33.39 2.52
CA SER A 156 8.59 34.06 1.71
C SER A 156 8.15 35.43 1.18
N GLY A 157 6.85 35.65 1.02
CA GLY A 157 6.33 36.87 0.41
C GLY A 157 6.80 37.06 -1.05
N PHE A 158 6.47 38.20 -1.63
CA PHE A 158 6.89 38.57 -3.00
C PHE A 158 7.97 39.66 -3.03
N ASP A 159 8.55 39.96 -1.88
CA ASP A 159 9.60 40.97 -1.75
C ASP A 159 10.98 40.36 -2.07
N GLY A 160 11.78 41.10 -2.81
CA GLY A 160 13.13 40.70 -3.23
C GLY A 160 13.49 41.24 -4.61
N SER A 161 14.70 40.92 -5.06
CA SER A 161 15.11 41.23 -6.43
C SER A 161 14.31 40.39 -7.44
N ALA A 162 14.19 40.86 -8.68
CA ALA A 162 13.50 40.12 -9.75
C ALA A 162 14.08 38.70 -9.93
N ALA A 163 15.40 38.53 -9.77
CA ALA A 163 16.07 37.23 -9.87
C ALA A 163 15.64 36.27 -8.74
N GLU A 164 15.51 36.76 -7.50
CA GLU A 164 15.05 35.96 -6.37
C GLU A 164 13.59 35.53 -6.54
N VAL A 165 12.72 36.44 -6.99
CA VAL A 165 11.31 36.12 -7.26
C VAL A 165 11.21 35.05 -8.34
N VAL A 166 11.95 35.19 -9.44
CA VAL A 166 12.00 34.19 -10.52
C VAL A 166 12.46 32.82 -9.98
N LEU A 167 13.53 32.79 -9.18
CA LEU A 167 14.03 31.54 -8.60
C LEU A 167 12.99 30.87 -7.70
N ARG A 168 12.30 31.64 -6.86
CA ARG A 168 11.21 31.12 -5.99
C ARG A 168 10.10 30.49 -6.83
N PHE A 169 9.68 31.14 -7.91
CA PHE A 169 8.68 30.61 -8.84
C PHE A 169 9.14 29.31 -9.51
N VAL A 170 10.39 29.25 -10.00
CA VAL A 170 10.93 28.04 -10.62
C VAL A 170 10.92 26.86 -9.65
N VAL A 171 11.40 27.09 -8.42
CA VAL A 171 11.46 26.05 -7.38
C VAL A 171 10.06 25.60 -6.95
N LEU A 172 9.10 26.53 -6.88
CA LEU A 172 7.70 26.22 -6.59
C LEU A 172 7.05 25.38 -7.69
N LEU A 173 7.25 25.75 -8.96
CA LEU A 173 6.75 25.00 -10.11
C LEU A 173 7.37 23.60 -10.18
N ALA A 174 8.66 23.48 -9.89
CA ALA A 174 9.33 22.18 -9.80
C ALA A 174 8.71 21.30 -8.69
N GLY A 175 8.50 21.87 -7.49
CA GLY A 175 7.85 21.16 -6.38
C GLY A 175 6.42 20.71 -6.72
N LEU A 176 5.63 21.60 -7.31
CA LEU A 176 4.27 21.30 -7.75
C LEU A 176 4.25 20.23 -8.86
N GLY A 177 5.19 20.31 -9.80
CA GLY A 177 5.34 19.35 -10.89
C GLY A 177 5.64 17.94 -10.38
N ILE A 178 6.59 17.80 -9.46
CA ILE A 178 6.92 16.49 -8.84
C ILE A 178 5.72 15.95 -8.07
N TRP A 179 5.02 16.79 -7.29
CA TRP A 179 3.80 16.39 -6.60
C TRP A 179 2.69 15.93 -7.57
N ALA A 180 2.47 16.65 -8.67
CA ALA A 180 1.47 16.29 -9.67
C ALA A 180 1.80 14.95 -10.36
N ILE A 181 3.07 14.68 -10.61
CA ILE A 181 3.55 13.37 -11.11
C ILE A 181 3.25 12.28 -10.07
N ALA A 182 3.60 12.50 -8.80
CA ALA A 182 3.34 11.57 -7.70
C ALA A 182 1.85 11.26 -7.56
N LEU A 183 0.99 12.28 -7.61
CA LEU A 183 -0.46 12.12 -7.56
C LEU A 183 -1.00 11.33 -8.75
N THR A 184 -0.49 11.58 -9.95
CA THR A 184 -0.89 10.85 -11.17
C THR A 184 -0.51 9.38 -11.08
N ARG A 185 0.72 9.08 -10.62
CA ARG A 185 1.20 7.72 -10.38
C ARG A 185 0.39 7.03 -9.29
N TYR A 186 0.05 7.73 -8.21
CA TYR A 186 -0.81 7.21 -7.14
C TYR A 186 -2.21 6.83 -7.66
N ARG A 187 -2.83 7.69 -8.49
CA ARG A 187 -4.13 7.39 -9.11
C ARG A 187 -4.06 6.16 -10.01
N ALA A 188 -3.01 6.02 -10.81
CA ALA A 188 -2.80 4.84 -11.65
C ALA A 188 -2.63 3.58 -10.78
N PHE A 189 -1.79 3.64 -9.75
CA PHE A 189 -1.60 2.58 -8.78
C PHE A 189 -2.92 2.14 -8.13
N ARG A 190 -3.76 3.09 -7.70
CA ARG A 190 -5.08 2.79 -7.11
C ARG A 190 -5.98 1.99 -8.06
N ARG A 191 -5.98 2.31 -9.35
CA ARG A 191 -6.73 1.53 -10.36
C ARG A 191 -6.17 0.12 -10.50
N THR A 192 -4.85 -0.02 -10.57
CA THR A 192 -4.19 -1.34 -10.64
C THR A 192 -4.51 -2.21 -9.44
N VAL A 193 -4.44 -1.65 -8.22
CA VAL A 193 -4.80 -2.37 -7.00
C VAL A 193 -6.26 -2.82 -7.01
N SER A 194 -7.17 -1.96 -7.47
CA SER A 194 -8.58 -2.31 -7.60
C SER A 194 -8.78 -3.49 -8.56
N ALA A 195 -8.14 -3.46 -9.73
CA ALA A 195 -8.23 -4.53 -10.73
C ALA A 195 -7.62 -5.84 -10.22
N ILE A 196 -6.50 -5.78 -9.48
CA ILE A 196 -5.89 -6.95 -8.85
C ILE A 196 -6.84 -7.57 -7.81
N ASN A 197 -7.41 -6.75 -6.92
CA ASN A 197 -8.33 -7.23 -5.90
C ASN A 197 -9.59 -7.87 -6.52
N GLU A 198 -10.11 -7.26 -7.59
CA GLU A 198 -11.23 -7.81 -8.35
C GLU A 198 -10.88 -9.18 -8.96
N ALA A 199 -9.73 -9.30 -9.63
CA ALA A 199 -9.26 -10.56 -10.21
C ALA A 199 -9.08 -11.67 -9.17
N ILE A 200 -8.45 -11.35 -8.03
CA ILE A 200 -8.27 -12.28 -6.90
C ILE A 200 -9.65 -12.73 -6.37
N SER A 201 -10.58 -11.79 -6.16
CA SER A 201 -11.92 -12.11 -5.66
C SER A 201 -12.74 -12.96 -6.64
N ALA A 202 -12.57 -12.73 -7.95
CA ALA A 202 -13.23 -13.52 -8.99
C ALA A 202 -12.69 -14.95 -9.04
N SER A 203 -11.37 -15.13 -8.93
CA SER A 203 -10.75 -16.46 -8.87
C SER A 203 -11.33 -17.29 -7.72
N TYR A 204 -11.45 -16.71 -6.53
CA TYR A 204 -11.99 -17.42 -5.37
C TYR A 204 -13.48 -17.77 -5.51
N ARG A 205 -14.28 -16.88 -6.10
CA ARG A 205 -15.70 -17.19 -6.37
C ARG A 205 -15.84 -18.37 -7.32
N ASN A 206 -14.98 -18.45 -8.33
CA ASN A 206 -14.98 -19.57 -9.27
C ASN A 206 -14.57 -20.87 -8.57
N ASP A 207 -13.51 -20.85 -7.75
CA ASP A 207 -13.06 -22.02 -6.99
C ASP A 207 -14.17 -22.56 -6.06
N GLN A 208 -14.90 -21.67 -5.37
CA GLN A 208 -16.04 -22.04 -4.52
C GLN A 208 -17.22 -22.59 -5.31
N ALA A 209 -17.50 -22.05 -6.50
CA ALA A 209 -18.57 -22.56 -7.38
C ALA A 209 -18.23 -23.95 -7.93
N SER A 210 -16.96 -24.23 -8.24
CA SER A 210 -16.50 -25.55 -8.69
C SER A 210 -16.35 -26.58 -7.56
N GLY A 211 -16.04 -26.16 -6.34
CA GLY A 211 -15.94 -27.04 -5.15
C GLY A 211 -17.26 -27.28 -4.42
N GLY A 212 -18.33 -26.60 -4.83
CA GLY A 212 -19.66 -26.64 -4.20
C GLY A 212 -20.70 -27.51 -4.90
N ALA A 213 -20.35 -28.22 -5.99
CA ALA A 213 -21.20 -29.30 -6.48
C ALA A 213 -21.00 -30.52 -5.56
N PRO A 214 -21.96 -30.89 -4.69
CA PRO A 214 -21.96 -32.25 -4.20
C PRO A 214 -21.98 -33.14 -5.45
N ALA A 215 -21.06 -34.11 -5.50
CA ALA A 215 -21.22 -35.27 -6.34
C ALA A 215 -22.50 -35.98 -5.85
N GLY A 216 -23.64 -35.49 -6.31
CA GLY A 216 -24.95 -36.04 -6.06
C GLY A 216 -25.31 -36.99 -7.19
N ALA A 217 -25.20 -38.28 -6.90
CA ALA A 217 -26.01 -39.41 -7.34
C ALA A 217 -25.12 -40.64 -7.53
#